data_AF-A0A645ER68-F1
#
_entry.id   AF-A0A645ER68-F1
#
_cell.length_a   1.000
_cell.length_b   1.000
_cell.length_c   1.000
_cell.angle_alpha   90.00
_cell.angle_beta   90.00
_cell.angle_gamma   90.00
#
_symmetry.space_group_name_H-M   'P 1'
#
loop_
_entity.id
_entity.type
_entity.pdbx_description
1 polymer ?
#
loop_
_entity_poly.entity_id
_entity_poly.type
_entity_poly.pdbx_seq_one_letter_code
_entity_poly.pdbx_strand_id
1 'polypeptide(L)'
;MYGERFDIPNTAEVIFIGWFEGGNVFRSGVTFERGYGKVFYFQPGHESYPTYHNENVLKVIGNAVRWAKPVFFREMSAPKYPALEEIRTADPGAPKAGVVQNADGTNQ
;
A
#
# COMPACT_ATOMS: atom_id res chain seq x y z
N MET A 1 8.53 -24.81 -4.54
CA MET A 1 7.90 -25.05 -3.23
C MET A 1 7.84 -23.72 -2.49
N TYR A 2 6.65 -23.13 -2.31
CA TYR A 2 6.48 -21.79 -1.73
C TYR A 2 6.55 -21.87 -0.20
N GLY A 3 7.59 -21.32 0.43
CA GLY A 3 7.80 -21.34 1.89
C GLY A 3 7.87 -19.93 2.47
N GLU A 4 6.89 -19.10 2.13
CA GLU A 4 6.94 -17.64 2.13
C GLU A 4 7.83 -16.94 3.19
N ARG A 5 8.90 -16.27 2.73
CA ARG A 5 9.33 -14.94 3.20
C ARG A 5 9.25 -13.96 2.02
N PHE A 6 8.09 -13.93 1.38
CA PHE A 6 7.70 -12.91 0.40
C PHE A 6 7.40 -11.68 1.24
N ASP A 7 8.13 -10.59 1.02
CA ASP A 7 8.09 -9.35 1.83
C ASP A 7 6.78 -8.58 1.61
N ILE A 8 5.65 -9.28 1.70
CA ILE A 8 4.32 -8.72 1.74
C ILE A 8 4.25 -7.83 2.98
N PRO A 9 3.79 -6.58 2.84
CA PRO A 9 3.65 -5.69 3.99
C PRO A 9 2.74 -6.31 5.06
N ASN A 10 3.05 -6.05 6.34
CA ASN A 10 2.21 -6.50 7.46
C ASN A 10 0.78 -5.97 7.38
N THR A 11 0.55 -4.88 6.66
CA THR A 11 -0.77 -4.30 6.42
C THR A 11 -1.57 -5.01 5.34
N ALA A 12 -1.02 -6.05 4.71
CA ALA A 12 -1.74 -6.77 3.68
C ALA A 12 -2.83 -7.65 4.27
N GLU A 13 -4.03 -7.53 3.70
CA GLU A 13 -5.17 -8.37 4.06
C GLU A 13 -5.17 -9.61 3.18
N VAL A 14 -5.28 -10.79 3.80
CA VAL A 14 -5.26 -12.08 3.10
C VAL A 14 -6.66 -12.42 2.62
N ILE A 15 -6.80 -12.63 1.31
CA ILE A 15 -8.03 -13.08 0.64
C ILE A 15 -7.98 -14.58 0.38
N PHE A 16 -6.81 -15.09 -0.02
CA PHE A 16 -6.61 -16.51 -0.33
C PHE A 16 -5.36 -17.06 0.32
N ILE A 17 -5.47 -18.29 0.82
CA ILE A 17 -4.35 -19.13 1.23
C ILE A 17 -4.32 -20.33 0.29
N GLY A 18 -3.20 -20.51 -0.42
CA GLY A 18 -2.97 -21.67 -1.29
C GLY A 18 -2.27 -22.77 -0.52
N TRP A 19 -2.80 -23.99 -0.58
CA TRP A 19 -2.11 -25.20 -0.14
C TRP A 19 -1.48 -25.91 -1.33
N PHE A 20 -0.30 -26.48 -1.13
CA PHE A 20 0.44 -27.20 -2.16
C PHE A 20 0.77 -28.61 -1.68
N GLU A 21 0.83 -29.54 -2.62
CA GLU A 21 1.06 -30.97 -2.36
C GLU A 21 2.30 -31.27 -1.51
N GLY A 22 3.35 -30.44 -1.62
CA GLY A 22 4.53 -30.50 -0.75
C GLY A 22 4.29 -30.14 0.73
N GLY A 23 3.06 -29.85 1.13
CA GLY A 23 2.66 -29.53 2.51
C GLY A 23 2.73 -28.05 2.87
N ASN A 24 3.15 -27.18 1.95
CA ASN A 24 3.26 -25.75 2.24
C ASN A 24 1.97 -25.00 2.03
N VAL A 25 1.87 -23.88 2.75
CA VAL A 25 0.85 -22.86 2.54
C VAL A 25 1.52 -21.56 2.10
N PHE A 26 0.79 -20.75 1.33
CA PHE A 26 1.24 -19.46 0.83
C PHE A 26 0.09 -18.46 0.82
N ARG A 27 0.35 -17.18 1.12
CA ARG A 27 -0.66 -16.11 0.97
C ARG A 27 -0.86 -15.82 -0.53
N SER A 28 -1.66 -16.65 -1.17
CA SER A 28 -1.84 -16.70 -2.63
C SER A 28 -2.74 -15.59 -3.18
N GLY A 29 -3.42 -14.85 -2.31
CA GLY A 29 -4.14 -13.65 -2.66
C GLY A 29 -4.11 -12.65 -1.53
N VAL A 30 -3.55 -11.47 -1.74
CA VAL A 30 -3.51 -10.41 -0.73
C VAL A 30 -3.85 -9.05 -1.33
N THR A 31 -4.46 -8.19 -0.51
CA THR A 31 -4.70 -6.79 -0.85
C THR A 31 -3.86 -5.88 0.04
N PHE A 32 -3.40 -4.76 -0.50
CA PHE A 32 -2.81 -3.68 0.30
C PHE A 32 -2.91 -2.36 -0.46
N GLU A 33 -2.70 -1.25 0.26
CA GLU A 33 -2.76 0.09 -0.31
C GLU A 33 -1.37 0.73 -0.36
N ARG A 34 -1.18 1.61 -1.36
CA ARG A 34 0.00 2.45 -1.54
C ARG A 34 -0.47 3.83 -2.02
N GLY A 35 -0.39 4.82 -1.13
CA GLY A 35 -1.01 6.12 -1.39
C GLY A 35 -2.50 5.96 -1.63
N TYR A 36 -3.00 6.48 -2.75
CA TYR A 36 -4.40 6.30 -3.18
C TYR A 36 -4.63 5.04 -4.03
N GLY A 37 -3.56 4.29 -4.31
CA GLY A 37 -3.61 3.08 -5.12
C GLY A 37 -3.99 1.85 -4.30
N LYS A 38 -4.84 1.00 -4.87
CA LYS A 38 -5.15 -0.33 -4.36
C LYS A 38 -4.35 -1.38 -5.14
N VAL A 39 -3.75 -2.33 -4.44
CA VAL A 39 -2.97 -3.41 -5.03
C VAL A 39 -3.59 -4.75 -4.62
N PHE A 40 -3.79 -5.64 -5.60
CA PHE A 40 -4.14 -7.03 -5.37
C PHE A 40 -3.07 -7.92 -5.99
N TYR A 41 -2.41 -8.70 -5.16
CA TYR A 41 -1.48 -9.76 -5.59
C TYR A 41 -2.25 -11.08 -5.67
N PHE A 42 -2.08 -11.82 -6.76
CA PHE A 42 -2.71 -13.12 -6.99
C PHE A 42 -1.70 -14.09 -7.61
N GLN A 43 -1.45 -15.21 -6.92
CA GLN A 43 -0.35 -16.13 -7.23
C GLN A 43 -0.53 -17.03 -8.46
N PRO A 44 -1.72 -17.57 -8.81
CA PRO A 44 -1.84 -18.53 -9.91
C PRO A 44 -1.43 -17.92 -11.27
N GLY A 45 -0.48 -18.55 -11.97
CA GLY A 45 -0.06 -18.03 -13.28
C GLY A 45 1.26 -18.54 -13.86
N HIS A 46 1.75 -19.72 -13.46
CA HIS A 46 3.00 -20.27 -14.00
C HIS A 46 2.82 -20.63 -15.49
N GLU A 47 3.75 -20.20 -16.32
CA GLU A 47 3.67 -20.16 -17.78
C GLU A 47 3.53 -21.53 -18.45
N SER A 48 4.10 -22.58 -17.84
CA SER A 48 3.96 -23.96 -18.32
C SER A 48 2.56 -24.56 -18.14
N TYR A 49 1.64 -23.89 -17.44
CA TYR A 49 0.30 -24.38 -17.18
C TYR A 49 -0.76 -23.42 -17.73
N PRO A 50 -1.89 -23.92 -18.26
CA PRO A 50 -2.98 -23.11 -18.79
C PRO A 50 -3.83 -22.46 -17.68
N THR A 51 -3.20 -21.89 -16.66
CA THR A 51 -3.86 -21.36 -15.45
C THR A 51 -4.88 -20.26 -15.80
N TYR A 52 -4.56 -19.41 -16.78
CA TYR A 52 -5.45 -18.34 -17.23
C TYR A 52 -6.60 -18.82 -18.13
N HIS A 53 -6.69 -20.10 -18.48
CA HIS A 53 -7.89 -20.69 -19.10
C HIS A 53 -8.94 -21.12 -18.07
N ASN A 54 -8.60 -21.13 -16.79
CA ASN A 54 -9.55 -21.46 -15.73
C ASN A 54 -10.51 -20.28 -15.47
N GLU A 55 -11.80 -20.52 -15.63
CA GLU A 55 -12.85 -19.51 -15.46
C GLU A 55 -12.85 -18.87 -14.07
N ASN A 56 -12.50 -19.61 -13.02
CA ASN A 56 -12.43 -19.08 -11.66
C ASN A 56 -11.24 -18.11 -11.49
N VAL A 57 -10.10 -18.43 -12.11
CA VAL A 57 -8.92 -17.54 -12.11
C VAL A 57 -9.27 -16.24 -12.81
N LEU A 58 -9.88 -16.31 -13.99
CA LEU A 58 -10.32 -15.13 -14.74
C LEU A 58 -11.37 -14.31 -13.98
N LYS A 59 -12.30 -14.97 -13.29
CA LYS A 59 -13.32 -14.31 -12.46
C LYS A 59 -12.69 -13.54 -11.30
N VAL A 60 -11.71 -14.13 -10.61
CA VAL A 60 -10.97 -13.45 -9.54
C VAL A 60 -10.25 -12.21 -10.07
N ILE A 61 -9.54 -12.33 -11.20
CA ILE A 61 -8.86 -11.20 -11.85
C ILE A 61 -9.86 -10.10 -12.21
N GLY A 62 -10.99 -10.45 -12.83
CA GLY A 62 -12.04 -9.49 -13.18
C GLY A 62 -12.63 -8.77 -11.95
N ASN A 63 -12.81 -9.48 -10.84
CA ASN A 63 -13.27 -8.88 -9.58
C ASN A 63 -12.21 -7.95 -8.98
N ALA A 64 -10.95 -8.37 -9.01
CA ALA A 64 -9.83 -7.56 -8.54
C ALA A 64 -9.68 -6.26 -9.32
N VAL A 65 -9.84 -6.28 -10.65
CA VAL A 65 -9.82 -5.07 -11.49
C VAL A 65 -10.94 -4.11 -11.08
N ARG A 66 -12.16 -4.61 -10.87
CA ARG A 66 -13.29 -3.78 -10.42
C ARG A 66 -13.06 -3.19 -9.04
N TRP A 67 -12.52 -3.98 -8.11
CA TRP A 67 -12.17 -3.53 -6.76
C TRP A 67 -11.03 -2.48 -6.77
N ALA A 68 -10.01 -2.70 -7.59
CA ALA A 68 -8.84 -1.83 -7.73
C ALA A 68 -9.13 -0.53 -8.48
N LYS A 69 -10.38 -0.31 -8.95
CA LYS A 69 -10.80 0.93 -9.59
C LYS A 69 -10.38 2.14 -8.73
N PRO A 70 -9.68 3.14 -9.30
CA PRO A 70 -9.37 4.38 -8.60
C PRO A 70 -10.64 5.10 -8.16
N VAL A 71 -10.69 5.47 -6.88
CA VAL A 71 -11.77 6.31 -6.32
C VAL A 71 -11.35 7.75 -6.14
N PHE A 72 -10.04 7.98 -6.02
CA PHE A 72 -9.43 9.28 -5.85
C PHE A 72 -8.04 9.25 -6.49
N PHE A 73 -7.64 10.35 -7.11
CA PHE A 73 -6.29 10.53 -7.64
C PHE A 73 -5.84 11.96 -7.38
N ARG A 74 -4.73 12.11 -6.68
CA ARG A 74 -4.05 13.40 -6.49
C ARG A 74 -2.56 13.13 -6.43
N GLU A 75 -1.77 14.06 -6.96
CA GLU A 75 -0.34 14.07 -6.73
C GLU A 75 -0.04 14.13 -5.23
N MET A 76 0.66 13.11 -4.72
CA MET A 76 1.13 13.09 -3.35
C MET A 76 2.37 13.96 -3.23
N SER A 77 2.18 15.20 -2.80
CA SER A 77 3.26 16.14 -2.48
C SER A 77 3.37 16.35 -0.97
N ALA A 78 4.57 16.69 -0.50
CA ALA A 78 4.82 17.12 0.87
C ALA A 78 5.32 18.57 0.92
N PRO A 79 4.54 19.56 0.42
CA PRO A 79 5.00 20.94 0.41
C PRO A 79 4.92 21.52 1.82
N LYS A 80 5.73 22.54 2.06
CA LYS A 80 5.65 23.33 3.29
C LYS A 80 4.38 24.19 3.25
N TYR A 81 3.44 23.96 4.17
CA TYR A 81 2.25 24.79 4.33
C TYR A 81 2.43 25.80 5.47
N PRO A 82 1.87 27.01 5.37
CA PRO A 82 1.77 27.92 6.52
C PRO A 82 0.91 27.30 7.62
N ALA A 83 1.05 27.78 8.85
CA ALA A 83 0.21 27.37 9.95
C ALA A 83 -1.27 27.65 9.62
N LEU A 84 -2.15 26.67 9.87
CA LEU A 84 -3.59 26.81 9.64
C LEU A 84 -4.30 27.60 10.75
N GLU A 85 -3.66 27.72 11.91
CA GLU A 85 -4.16 28.41 13.09
C GLU A 85 -3.05 29.29 13.66
N GLU A 86 -3.43 30.26 14.51
CA GLU A 86 -2.48 31.12 15.21
C GLU A 86 -1.56 30.29 16.13
N ILE A 87 -0.25 30.39 15.91
CA ILE A 87 0.74 29.80 16.81
C ILE A 87 0.91 30.72 18.03
N ARG A 88 0.14 30.44 19.09
CA ARG A 88 0.11 31.25 20.32
C ARG A 88 1.39 31.20 21.16
N THR A 89 2.20 30.17 20.96
CA THR A 89 3.40 29.91 21.76
C THR A 89 4.62 29.82 20.86
N ALA A 90 5.21 30.95 20.52
CA ALA A 90 6.62 30.98 20.19
C ALA A 90 7.41 30.92 21.51
N ASP A 91 7.35 29.81 22.25
CA ASP A 91 8.22 29.63 23.42
C ASP A 91 9.67 29.61 22.90
N PRO A 92 10.50 30.61 23.23
CA PRO A 92 11.89 30.66 22.76
C PRO A 92 12.74 29.49 23.29
N GLY A 93 12.29 28.84 24.36
CA GLY A 93 12.93 27.69 25.00
C GLY A 93 12.43 26.33 24.53
N ALA A 94 11.42 26.27 23.65
CA ALA A 94 10.93 24.99 23.13
C ALA A 94 12.03 24.26 22.34
N PRO A 95 12.27 22.96 22.58
CA PRO A 95 13.23 22.20 21.80
C PRO A 95 12.80 22.21 20.33
N LYS A 96 13.65 22.78 19.47
CA LYS A 96 13.43 22.92 18.02
C LYS A 96 13.51 21.53 17.35
N ALA A 97 12.46 20.74 17.47
CA ALA A 97 12.35 19.46 16.78
C ALA A 97 11.86 19.69 15.35
N GLY A 98 12.81 19.85 14.42
CA GLY A 98 12.55 19.77 12.96
C GLY A 98 12.19 21.11 12.31
N VAL A 99 13.17 21.67 11.59
CA VAL A 99 13.14 22.90 10.78
C VAL A 99 13.08 24.21 11.59
N VAL A 100 14.18 24.97 11.54
CA VAL A 100 14.24 26.32 12.11
C VAL A 100 13.42 27.24 11.22
N GLN A 101 12.26 27.68 11.71
CA GLN A 101 11.45 28.72 11.07
C GLN A 101 11.77 30.08 11.68
N ASN A 102 11.91 31.08 10.83
CA ASN A 102 11.90 32.49 11.21
C ASN A 102 10.48 32.87 11.67
N ALA A 103 10.38 33.96 12.45
CA ALA A 103 9.11 34.43 13.01
C ALA A 103 8.07 34.85 11.96
N ASP A 104 8.50 35.11 10.73
CA ASP A 104 7.64 35.42 9.56
C ASP A 104 7.18 34.16 8.80
N GLY A 105 7.50 32.97 9.31
CA GLY A 105 7.15 31.70 8.67
C GLY A 105 8.09 31.28 7.53
N THR A 106 9.16 32.04 7.23
CA THR A 106 10.22 31.59 6.29
C THR A 106 11.14 30.56 6.97
N ASN A 107 11.78 29.68 6.20
CA ASN A 107 12.84 28.82 6.77
C ASN A 107 14.17 29.60 6.75
N GLN A 108 15.09 29.29 7.67
CA GLN A 108 16.51 29.49 7.38
C GLN A 108 16.97 28.58 6.25
#